data_AF-A0AAV7JKW0-F1
#
_entry.id   AF-A0AAV7JKW0-F1
#
_cell.length_a   1.000
_cell.length_b   1.000
_cell.length_c   1.000
_cell.angle_alpha   90.00
_cell.angle_beta   90.00
_cell.angle_gamma   90.00
#
_symmetry.space_group_name_H-M   'P 1'
#
loop_
_entity.id
_entity.type
_entity.pdbx_description
1 polymer ?
#
loop_
_entity_poly.entity_id
_entity_poly.type
_entity_poly.pdbx_seq_one_letter_code
_entity_poly.pdbx_strand_id
1 'polypeptide(L)'
;MDGRTQGIDVKVTLSWNILSAIGTNGAPNMIGKEIGAVKLLLDQVVPPQHRCLSLQCIIHQEPLCGKFLKYQNVMDVVVKVINFICAKGVNHRHFKALLKELDSQYRDILYHCEVLWLSRGRVLQRFNDLFTEIIIFIIEKDANLKTKNGEHVIEQMNNKNWLFDFACLSDITGHLNDLNI
;
A
#
# COMPACT_ATOMS: atom_id res chain seq x y z
N MET A 1 -21.87 -11.60 6.58
CA MET A 1 -22.27 -10.21 6.90
C MET A 1 -22.10 -9.41 5.63
N ASP A 2 -23.21 -9.03 5.00
CA ASP A 2 -23.27 -8.35 3.69
C ASP A 2 -22.77 -6.90 3.84
N GLY A 3 -21.53 -6.64 3.43
CA GLY A 3 -20.90 -5.32 3.46
C GLY A 3 -21.38 -4.41 2.33
N ARG A 4 -22.69 -4.18 2.21
CA ARG A 4 -23.22 -3.19 1.25
C ARG A 4 -23.04 -1.80 1.83
N THR A 5 -22.34 -0.94 1.09
CA THR A 5 -22.30 0.50 1.32
C THR A 5 -23.73 1.05 1.31
N GLN A 6 -24.18 1.65 2.42
CA GLN A 6 -25.40 2.44 2.43
C GLN A 6 -25.08 3.79 1.78
N GLY A 7 -25.56 3.99 0.56
CA GLY A 7 -25.52 5.31 -0.08
C GLY A 7 -26.48 6.27 0.62
N ILE A 8 -26.03 7.49 0.90
CA ILE A 8 -26.92 8.57 1.31
C ILE A 8 -27.41 9.24 0.02
N ASP A 9 -28.68 9.05 -0.32
CA ASP A 9 -29.31 9.75 -1.44
C ASP A 9 -29.60 11.19 -1.05
N VAL A 10 -28.68 12.09 -1.39
CA VAL A 10 -28.93 13.53 -1.34
C VAL A 10 -29.68 13.91 -2.62
N LYS A 11 -31.00 14.03 -2.52
CA LYS A 11 -31.85 14.42 -3.64
C LYS A 11 -31.72 15.92 -3.88
N VAL A 12 -30.76 16.31 -4.71
CA VAL A 12 -30.66 17.70 -5.21
C VAL A 12 -31.37 17.76 -6.57
N THR A 13 -32.27 18.73 -6.74
CA THR A 13 -33.00 18.95 -8.00
C THR A 13 -32.09 19.68 -9.00
N LEU A 14 -31.02 19.01 -9.43
CA LEU A 14 -30.10 19.51 -10.45
C LEU A 14 -30.41 18.85 -11.78
N SER A 15 -30.28 19.63 -12.85
CA SER A 15 -30.44 19.13 -14.20
C SER A 15 -29.18 18.40 -14.65
N TRP A 16 -29.32 17.33 -15.43
CA TRP A 16 -28.18 16.53 -15.91
C TRP A 16 -27.31 17.26 -16.94
N ASN A 17 -27.82 18.34 -17.54
CA ASN A 17 -27.07 19.19 -18.45
C ASN A 17 -25.96 20.03 -17.77
N ILE A 18 -25.85 20.01 -16.44
CA ILE A 18 -24.73 20.66 -15.73
C ILE A 18 -23.70 19.64 -15.19
N LEU A 19 -23.92 18.34 -15.41
CA LEU A 19 -23.01 17.30 -14.93
C LEU A 19 -21.68 17.37 -15.69
N SER A 20 -20.62 17.84 -15.04
CA SER A 20 -19.31 18.01 -15.70
C SER A 20 -18.42 16.78 -15.58
N ALA A 21 -18.48 16.07 -14.45
CA ALA A 21 -17.65 14.90 -14.20
C ALA A 21 -18.31 13.90 -13.23
N ILE A 22 -17.96 12.63 -13.38
CA ILE A 22 -18.34 11.53 -12.51
C ILE A 22 -17.06 10.88 -11.99
N GLY A 23 -16.88 10.85 -10.67
CA GLY A 23 -15.81 10.10 -10.02
C GLY A 23 -16.32 8.73 -9.59
N THR A 24 -15.61 7.66 -9.97
CA THR A 24 -15.94 6.29 -9.52
C THR A 24 -14.75 5.61 -8.88
N ASN A 25 -15.03 4.62 -8.02
CA ASN A 25 -14.01 3.75 -7.46
C ASN A 25 -13.48 2.67 -8.42
N GLY A 26 -13.82 2.73 -9.71
CA GLY A 26 -13.39 1.71 -10.68
C GLY A 26 -14.00 0.32 -10.47
N ALA A 27 -15.00 0.16 -9.61
CA ALA A 27 -15.65 -1.13 -9.39
C ALA A 27 -16.30 -1.62 -10.70
N PRO A 28 -16.25 -2.93 -11.04
CA PRO A 28 -16.72 -3.43 -12.34
C PRO A 28 -18.17 -3.06 -12.68
N ASN A 29 -19.05 -2.98 -11.67
CA ASN A 29 -20.43 -2.52 -11.80
C ASN A 29 -20.57 -1.02 -12.15
N MET A 30 -19.56 -0.21 -11.84
CA MET A 30 -19.51 1.22 -12.16
C MET A 30 -18.93 1.48 -13.56
N ILE A 31 -17.83 0.79 -13.90
CA ILE A 31 -17.03 1.05 -15.12
C ILE A 31 -17.24 0.02 -16.25
N GLY A 32 -18.21 -0.89 -16.13
CA GLY A 32 -18.51 -1.89 -17.14
C GLY A 32 -18.81 -1.27 -18.52
N LYS A 33 -18.25 -1.86 -19.58
CA LYS A 33 -18.35 -1.33 -20.96
C LYS A 33 -19.76 -1.33 -21.53
N GLU A 34 -20.58 -2.31 -21.14
CA GLU A 34 -21.95 -2.50 -21.64
C GLU A 34 -23.01 -2.08 -20.62
N ILE A 35 -22.82 -2.49 -19.35
CA ILE A 35 -23.83 -2.36 -18.28
C ILE A 35 -23.31 -1.62 -17.04
N GLY A 36 -22.17 -0.92 -17.16
CA GLY A 36 -21.63 -0.13 -16.06
C GLY A 36 -22.51 1.09 -15.76
N ALA A 37 -22.67 1.44 -14.49
CA ALA A 37 -23.47 2.60 -14.08
C ALA A 37 -23.07 3.89 -14.80
N VAL A 38 -21.76 4.14 -14.99
CA VAL A 38 -21.27 5.31 -15.74
C VAL A 38 -21.70 5.24 -17.20
N LYS A 39 -21.56 4.08 -17.84
CA LYS A 39 -21.96 3.89 -19.24
C LYS A 39 -23.45 4.16 -19.43
N LEU A 40 -24.28 3.54 -18.59
CA LEU A 40 -25.73 3.70 -18.62
C LEU A 40 -26.14 5.17 -18.38
N LEU A 41 -25.49 5.85 -17.44
CA LEU A 41 -25.76 7.25 -17.16
C LEU A 41 -25.37 8.17 -18.33
N LEU A 42 -24.21 7.94 -18.94
CA LEU A 42 -23.76 8.71 -20.11
C LEU A 42 -24.64 8.46 -21.36
N ASP A 43 -25.13 7.24 -21.55
CA ASP A 43 -25.94 6.89 -22.71
C ASP A 43 -27.41 7.31 -22.58
N GLN A 44 -27.99 7.20 -21.38
CA GLN A 44 -29.44 7.29 -21.18
C GLN A 44 -29.89 8.61 -20.53
N VAL A 45 -28.99 9.29 -19.81
CA VAL A 45 -29.36 10.42 -18.95
C VAL A 45 -28.64 11.71 -19.36
N VAL A 46 -27.36 11.63 -19.70
CA VAL A 46 -26.58 12.81 -20.12
C VAL A 46 -26.89 13.16 -21.57
N PRO A 47 -27.21 14.43 -21.90
CA PRO A 47 -27.45 14.84 -23.29
C PRO A 47 -26.24 14.54 -24.19
N PRO A 48 -26.42 14.01 -25.42
CA PRO A 48 -25.31 13.62 -26.30
C PRO A 48 -24.30 14.73 -26.61
N GLN A 49 -24.77 15.98 -26.66
CA GLN A 49 -23.97 17.17 -26.90
C GLN A 49 -23.20 17.66 -25.65
N HIS A 50 -23.51 17.12 -24.47
CA HIS A 50 -22.93 17.52 -23.20
C HIS A 50 -21.78 16.59 -22.83
N ARG A 51 -20.56 17.13 -22.78
CA ARG A 51 -19.38 16.34 -22.45
C ARG A 51 -19.24 16.18 -20.94
N CYS A 52 -19.50 14.98 -20.45
CA CYS A 52 -19.23 14.59 -19.06
C CYS A 52 -17.95 13.74 -18.98
N LEU A 53 -17.03 14.10 -18.08
CA LEU A 53 -15.81 13.34 -17.85
C LEU A 53 -16.07 12.16 -16.90
N SER A 54 -15.55 10.98 -17.22
CA SER A 54 -15.52 9.85 -16.29
C SER A 54 -14.12 9.72 -15.71
N LEU A 55 -13.99 10.01 -14.41
CA LEU A 55 -12.76 9.90 -13.66
C LEU A 55 -12.79 8.64 -12.80
N GLN A 56 -11.69 7.89 -12.81
CA GLN A 56 -11.49 6.76 -11.90
C GLN A 56 -10.64 7.23 -10.73
N CYS A 57 -11.06 6.88 -9.53
CA CYS A 57 -10.37 7.24 -8.30
C CYS A 57 -9.03 6.48 -8.24
N ILE A 58 -7.93 7.23 -8.19
CA ILE A 58 -6.58 6.69 -8.11
C ILE A 58 -6.38 5.82 -6.85
N ILE A 59 -7.02 6.18 -5.73
CA ILE A 59 -6.96 5.46 -4.45
C ILE A 59 -7.52 4.04 -4.60
N HIS A 60 -8.57 3.87 -5.40
CA HIS A 60 -9.15 2.53 -5.65
C HIS A 60 -8.40 1.74 -6.72
N GLN A 61 -7.52 2.37 -7.50
CA GLN A 61 -6.60 1.68 -8.41
C GLN A 61 -5.31 1.22 -7.73
N GLU A 62 -5.03 1.62 -6.48
CA GLU A 62 -3.82 1.19 -5.75
C GLU A 62 -3.64 -0.33 -5.67
N PRO A 63 -4.68 -1.16 -5.42
CA PRO A 63 -4.54 -2.61 -5.43
C PRO A 63 -4.21 -3.16 -6.83
N LEU A 64 -4.60 -2.43 -7.89
CA LEU A 64 -4.23 -2.77 -9.27
C LEU A 64 -2.77 -2.40 -9.54
N CYS A 65 -2.32 -1.21 -9.10
CA CYS A 65 -0.92 -0.82 -9.17
C CYS A 65 -0.04 -1.87 -8.48
N GLY A 66 -0.40 -2.33 -7.28
CA GLY A 66 0.31 -3.40 -6.56
C GLY A 66 0.40 -4.75 -7.31
N LYS A 67 -0.52 -5.03 -8.26
CA LYS A 67 -0.43 -6.23 -9.14
C LYS A 67 0.54 -6.04 -10.30
N PHE A 68 0.65 -4.83 -10.83
CA PHE A 68 1.55 -4.50 -11.96
C PHE A 68 2.99 -4.25 -11.50
N LEU A 69 3.10 -3.69 -10.31
CA LEU A 69 4.33 -3.39 -9.62
C LEU A 69 4.88 -4.69 -8.98
N LYS A 70 5.72 -5.43 -9.70
CA LYS A 70 6.28 -6.74 -9.31
C LYS A 70 7.26 -6.66 -8.12
N TYR A 71 6.84 -6.17 -6.96
CA TYR A 71 7.71 -5.96 -5.79
C TYR A 71 7.68 -7.10 -4.75
N GLN A 72 7.30 -8.31 -5.17
CA GLN A 72 7.26 -9.47 -4.28
C GLN A 72 8.63 -9.76 -3.66
N ASN A 73 9.71 -9.51 -4.40
CA ASN A 73 11.09 -9.63 -3.93
C ASN A 73 11.39 -8.71 -2.73
N VAL A 74 10.86 -7.49 -2.72
CA VAL A 74 11.02 -6.54 -1.62
C VAL A 74 10.17 -6.95 -0.43
N MET A 75 8.86 -7.15 -0.65
CA MET A 75 7.93 -7.46 0.43
C MET A 75 8.26 -8.79 1.12
N ASP A 76 8.74 -9.80 0.38
CA ASP A 76 9.16 -11.07 0.98
C ASP A 76 10.30 -10.90 1.99
N VAL A 77 11.27 -10.02 1.71
CA VAL A 77 12.38 -9.72 2.62
C VAL A 77 11.89 -8.91 3.83
N VAL A 78 11.15 -7.83 3.58
CA VAL A 78 10.61 -6.94 4.63
C VAL A 78 9.73 -7.73 5.61
N VAL A 79 8.79 -8.53 5.11
CA VAL A 79 7.92 -9.36 5.95
C VAL A 79 8.72 -10.39 6.73
N LYS A 80 9.73 -11.01 6.11
CA LYS A 80 10.57 -12.01 6.79
C LYS A 80 11.36 -11.40 7.94
N VAL A 81 11.91 -10.20 7.76
CA VAL A 81 12.62 -9.47 8.81
C VAL A 81 11.68 -9.03 9.93
N ILE A 82 10.54 -8.43 9.60
CA ILE A 82 9.53 -8.02 10.59
C ILE A 82 9.07 -9.23 11.40
N ASN A 83 8.78 -10.35 10.75
CA ASN A 83 8.42 -11.59 11.43
C ASN A 83 9.55 -12.10 12.33
N PHE A 84 10.81 -12.02 11.91
CA PHE A 84 11.94 -12.40 12.75
C PHE A 84 12.06 -11.54 14.02
N ILE A 85 11.88 -10.22 13.87
CA ILE A 85 11.91 -9.26 14.99
C ILE A 85 10.74 -9.52 15.94
N CYS A 86 9.53 -9.68 15.40
CA CYS A 86 8.32 -9.64 16.21
C CYS A 86 7.79 -11.03 16.65
N ALA A 87 8.11 -12.12 15.95
CA ALA A 87 7.54 -13.45 16.25
C ALA A 87 7.96 -14.00 17.62
N LYS A 88 9.13 -13.60 18.14
CA LYS A 88 9.58 -13.97 19.49
C LYS A 88 9.49 -12.73 20.38
N GLY A 89 8.69 -12.79 21.44
CA GLY A 89 8.55 -11.67 22.38
C GLY A 89 9.88 -11.19 22.99
N VAL A 90 10.88 -12.07 23.09
CA VAL A 90 12.25 -11.72 23.50
C VAL A 90 12.95 -10.88 22.43
N ASN A 91 12.88 -11.28 21.15
CA ASN A 91 13.47 -10.50 20.05
C ASN A 91 12.84 -9.12 19.96
N HIS A 92 11.51 -9.06 20.05
CA HIS A 92 10.79 -7.79 19.95
C HIS A 92 11.20 -6.83 21.07
N ARG A 93 11.28 -7.31 22.32
CA ARG A 93 11.77 -6.50 23.45
C ARG A 93 13.21 -6.04 23.28
N HIS A 94 14.11 -6.91 22.81
CA HIS A 94 15.49 -6.54 22.53
C HIS A 94 15.58 -5.48 21.43
N PHE A 95 14.80 -5.63 20.36
CA PHE A 95 14.76 -4.64 19.29
C PHE A 95 14.26 -3.28 19.80
N LYS A 96 13.19 -3.24 20.60
CA LYS A 96 12.71 -1.99 21.21
C LYS A 96 13.73 -1.37 22.18
N ALA A 97 14.52 -2.18 22.88
CA ALA A 97 15.61 -1.70 23.72
C ALA A 97 16.72 -1.07 22.86
N LEU A 98 17.11 -1.73 21.77
CA LEU A 98 18.08 -1.20 20.81
C LEU A 98 17.62 0.15 20.22
N LEU A 99 16.36 0.25 19.78
CA LEU A 99 15.78 1.51 19.28
C LEU A 99 15.80 2.63 20.32
N LYS A 100 15.70 2.29 21.61
CA LYS A 100 15.79 3.26 22.69
C LYS A 100 17.24 3.70 22.93
N GLU A 101 18.19 2.77 22.85
CA GLU A 101 19.61 3.02 23.03
C GLU A 101 20.19 3.89 21.92
N LEU A 102 19.80 3.63 20.66
CA LEU A 102 20.23 4.40 19.50
C LEU A 102 19.46 5.73 19.33
N ASP A 103 18.55 6.05 20.26
CA ASP A 103 17.59 7.15 20.18
C ASP A 103 16.90 7.27 18.82
N SER A 104 16.49 6.14 18.27
CA SER A 104 15.83 6.05 16.98
C SER A 104 14.52 6.84 16.97
N GLN A 105 14.18 7.36 15.79
CA GLN A 105 12.95 8.13 15.54
C GLN A 105 11.69 7.39 16.02
N TYR A 106 11.68 6.06 15.93
CA TYR A 106 10.57 5.23 16.39
C TYR A 106 10.98 4.32 17.52
N ARG A 107 10.04 4.06 18.43
CA ARG A 107 10.22 3.14 19.56
C ARG A 107 9.78 1.71 19.25
N ASP A 108 9.29 1.45 18.03
CA ASP A 108 8.87 0.13 17.58
C ASP A 108 8.77 0.04 16.05
N ILE A 109 8.82 -1.19 15.52
CA ILE A 109 8.50 -1.51 14.13
C ILE A 109 7.00 -1.80 13.99
N LEU A 110 6.45 -1.54 12.80
CA LEU A 110 5.05 -1.86 12.51
C LEU A 110 4.91 -3.35 12.14
N TYR A 111 3.90 -4.01 12.72
CA TYR A 111 3.50 -5.33 12.25
C TYR A 111 2.92 -5.24 10.85
N HIS A 112 3.31 -6.18 9.98
CA HIS A 112 2.67 -6.33 8.69
C HIS A 112 1.23 -6.84 8.89
N CYS A 113 0.25 -6.02 8.53
CA CYS A 113 -1.15 -6.43 8.44
C CYS A 113 -1.53 -6.46 6.95
N GLU A 114 -1.90 -7.64 6.45
CA GLU A 114 -2.18 -7.90 5.03
C GLU A 114 -3.41 -7.16 4.47
N VAL A 115 -4.15 -6.45 5.32
CA VAL A 115 -5.53 -6.06 5.02
C VAL A 115 -5.63 -4.91 4.00
N LEU A 116 -4.60 -4.05 3.84
CA LEU A 116 -4.63 -2.90 2.92
C LEU A 116 -3.24 -2.56 2.32
N TRP A 117 -3.20 -2.08 1.08
CA TRP A 117 -1.95 -1.62 0.45
C TRP A 117 -1.33 -0.42 1.20
N LEU A 118 -2.17 0.49 1.71
CA LEU A 118 -1.73 1.64 2.49
C LEU A 118 -1.04 1.24 3.81
N SER A 119 -1.47 0.14 4.45
CA SER A 119 -0.74 -0.37 5.62
C SER A 119 0.64 -0.91 5.24
N ARG A 120 0.83 -1.42 4.02
CA ARG A 120 2.14 -1.82 3.51
C ARG A 120 3.05 -0.62 3.28
N GLY A 121 2.53 0.48 2.74
CA GLY A 121 3.30 1.72 2.57
C GLY A 121 3.83 2.26 3.90
N ARG A 122 2.99 2.31 4.95
CA ARG A 122 3.45 2.73 6.29
C ARG A 122 4.50 1.77 6.88
N VAL A 123 4.34 0.47 6.66
CA VAL A 123 5.32 -0.54 7.07
C VAL A 123 6.65 -0.33 6.36
N LEU A 124 6.64 -0.09 5.04
CA LEU A 124 7.85 0.17 4.25
C LEU A 124 8.55 1.44 4.70
N GLN A 125 7.81 2.52 4.91
CA GLN A 125 8.39 3.76 5.45
C GLN A 125 9.05 3.51 6.80
N ARG A 126 8.35 2.84 7.73
CA ARG A 126 8.91 2.50 9.05
C ARG A 126 10.15 1.62 8.95
N PHE A 127 10.15 0.67 8.02
CA PHE A 127 11.27 -0.22 7.77
C PHE A 127 12.47 0.54 7.21
N ASN A 128 12.23 1.49 6.30
CA ASN A 128 13.25 2.37 5.74
C ASN A 128 13.86 3.29 6.81
N ASP A 129 13.01 3.92 7.62
CA ASP A 129 13.45 4.82 8.69
C ASP A 129 14.27 4.10 9.78
N LEU A 130 14.07 2.77 9.92
CA LEU A 130 14.79 1.91 10.87
C LEU A 130 15.81 0.99 10.20
N PHE A 131 16.19 1.25 8.93
CA PHE A 131 16.95 0.31 8.11
C PHE A 131 18.30 -0.06 8.75
N THR A 132 18.98 0.93 9.33
CA THR A 132 20.28 0.74 10.00
C THR A 132 20.12 -0.09 11.28
N GLU A 133 19.15 0.23 12.12
CA GLU A 133 18.89 -0.49 13.38
C GLU A 133 18.47 -1.93 13.13
N ILE A 134 17.71 -2.18 12.06
CA ILE A 134 17.35 -3.51 11.62
C ILE A 134 18.60 -4.31 11.24
N ILE A 135 19.52 -3.74 10.48
CA ILE A 135 20.78 -4.41 10.11
C ILE A 135 21.59 -4.74 11.36
N ILE A 136 21.78 -3.77 12.26
CA ILE A 136 22.51 -3.96 13.53
C ILE A 136 21.89 -5.12 14.31
N PHE A 137 20.56 -5.11 14.47
CA PHE A 137 19.87 -6.15 15.22
C PHE A 137 20.03 -7.55 14.61
N ILE A 138 19.99 -7.69 13.28
CA ILE A 138 20.17 -9.00 12.62
C ILE A 138 21.61 -9.51 12.86
N ILE A 139 22.61 -8.64 12.79
CA ILE A 139 24.02 -8.97 13.05
C ILE A 139 24.22 -9.38 14.51
N GLU A 140 23.70 -8.60 15.47
CA GLU A 140 23.84 -8.88 16.90
C GLU A 140 23.19 -10.20 17.32
N LYS A 141 22.09 -10.58 16.65
CA LYS A 141 21.44 -11.86 16.89
C LYS A 141 22.13 -13.04 16.19
N ASP A 142 23.22 -12.78 15.46
CA ASP A 142 23.91 -13.73 14.57
C ASP A 142 22.91 -14.63 13.84
N ALA A 143 21.85 -13.98 13.35
CA ALA A 143 20.71 -14.68 12.84
C ALA A 143 21.05 -15.08 11.41
N ASN A 144 21.28 -16.38 11.16
CA ASN A 144 21.39 -16.96 9.81
C ASN A 144 20.03 -16.94 9.09
N LEU A 145 19.45 -15.74 8.98
CA LEU A 145 18.14 -15.47 8.42
C LEU A 145 18.29 -15.43 6.91
N LYS A 146 17.79 -16.47 6.25
CA LYS A 146 17.92 -16.62 4.80
C LYS A 146 16.68 -16.12 4.07
N THR A 147 16.80 -15.68 2.83
CA THR A 147 15.66 -15.41 1.92
C THR A 147 15.00 -16.72 1.50
N LYS A 148 13.95 -16.67 0.65
CA LYS A 148 13.35 -17.88 0.07
C LYS A 148 14.34 -18.65 -0.84
N ASN A 149 15.34 -17.95 -1.38
CA ASN A 149 16.33 -18.51 -2.31
C ASN A 149 17.58 -19.03 -1.59
N GLY A 150 17.64 -18.94 -0.26
CA GLY A 150 18.75 -19.46 0.55
C GLY A 150 19.90 -18.47 0.80
N GLU A 151 19.87 -17.29 0.20
CA GLU A 151 20.82 -16.18 0.44
C GLU A 151 20.60 -15.56 1.82
N HIS A 152 21.63 -14.98 2.42
CA HIS A 152 21.44 -14.28 3.70
C HIS A 152 20.64 -12.99 3.49
N VAL A 153 19.73 -12.65 4.42
CA VAL A 153 18.88 -11.46 4.27
C VAL A 153 19.71 -10.17 4.18
N ILE A 154 20.82 -10.07 4.92
CA ILE A 154 21.73 -8.91 4.84
C ILE A 154 22.37 -8.81 3.45
N GLU A 155 22.74 -9.92 2.81
CA GLU A 155 23.30 -9.88 1.45
C GLU A 155 22.28 -9.32 0.47
N GLN A 156 21.02 -9.73 0.61
CA GLN A 156 19.92 -9.21 -0.20
C GLN A 156 19.63 -7.73 0.09
N MET A 157 19.65 -7.31 1.34
CA MET A 157 19.46 -5.90 1.73
C MET A 157 20.61 -4.99 1.30
N ASN A 158 21.80 -5.55 1.04
CA ASN A 158 22.95 -4.85 0.44
C ASN A 158 22.98 -4.95 -1.10
N ASN A 159 22.10 -5.75 -1.70
CA ASN A 159 22.04 -5.89 -3.15
C ASN A 159 21.51 -4.58 -3.79
N LYS A 160 22.28 -4.02 -4.72
CA LYS A 160 21.92 -2.75 -5.39
C LYS A 160 20.56 -2.79 -6.08
N ASN A 161 20.25 -3.88 -6.79
CA ASN A 161 18.97 -3.99 -7.51
C ASN A 161 17.81 -4.05 -6.53
N TRP A 162 17.96 -4.79 -5.44
CA TRP A 162 16.95 -4.85 -4.40
C TRP A 162 16.75 -3.49 -3.71
N LEU A 163 17.84 -2.74 -3.45
CA LEU A 163 17.76 -1.39 -2.89
C LEU A 163 17.04 -0.42 -3.83
N PHE A 164 17.27 -0.50 -5.14
CA PHE A 164 16.51 0.29 -6.12
C PHE A 164 15.03 -0.04 -6.10
N ASP A 165 14.68 -1.33 -6.11
CA ASP A 165 13.29 -1.76 -6.03
C ASP A 165 12.63 -1.31 -4.71
N PHE A 166 13.36 -1.41 -3.59
CA PHE A 166 12.90 -1.01 -2.27
C PHE A 166 12.67 0.50 -2.17
N ALA A 167 13.60 1.31 -2.66
CA ALA A 167 13.46 2.76 -2.70
C ALA A 167 12.28 3.18 -3.58
N CYS A 168 12.20 2.64 -4.80
CA CYS A 168 11.11 2.94 -5.73
C CYS A 168 9.74 2.58 -5.14
N LEU A 169 9.63 1.41 -4.51
CA LEU A 169 8.40 1.00 -3.85
C LEU A 169 8.07 1.90 -2.65
N SER A 170 9.06 2.25 -1.84
CA SER A 170 8.87 3.13 -0.67
C SER A 170 8.39 4.51 -1.09
N ASP A 171 8.97 5.10 -2.13
CA ASP A 171 8.57 6.42 -2.67
C ASP A 171 7.14 6.40 -3.22
N ILE A 172 6.82 5.42 -4.08
CA ILE A 172 5.46 5.30 -4.65
C ILE A 172 4.42 5.12 -3.54
N THR A 173 4.70 4.22 -2.58
CA THR A 173 3.75 3.97 -1.49
C THR A 173 3.66 5.11 -0.49
N GLY A 174 4.73 5.88 -0.31
CA GLY A 174 4.72 7.14 0.45
C GLY A 174 3.77 8.15 -0.18
N HIS A 175 3.93 8.43 -1.47
CA HIS A 175 3.04 9.36 -2.18
C HIS A 175 1.58 8.91 -2.19
N LEU A 176 1.32 7.61 -2.35
CA LEU A 176 -0.04 7.08 -2.27
C LEU A 176 -0.66 7.26 -0.88
N ASN A 177 0.13 7.07 0.19
CA ASN A 177 -0.34 7.32 1.55
C ASN A 177 -0.70 8.79 1.79
N ASP A 178 0.07 9.73 1.22
CA ASP A 178 -0.20 11.16 1.36
C ASP A 178 -1.48 11.59 0.61
N LEU A 179 -1.80 10.91 -0.50
CA LEU A 179 -3.02 11.16 -1.27
C LEU A 179 -4.27 10.60 -0.59
N ASN A 180 -4.12 9.60 0.28
CA ASN A 180 -5.21 9.01 1.04
C ASN A 180 -5.46 9.81 2.34
N ILE A 181 -6.07 11.00 2.16
CA ILE A 181 -6.61 11.86 3.25
C ILE A 181 -7.88 11.21 3.84
#